data_AF-A0A2T2TBP3-F1
#
_entry.id   AF-A0A2T2TBP3-F1
#
_cell.length_a   1.000
_cell.length_b   1.000
_cell.length_c   1.000
_cell.angle_alpha   90.00
_cell.angle_beta   90.00
_cell.angle_gamma   90.00
#
_symmetry.space_group_name_H-M   'P 1'
#
loop_
_entity.id
_entity.type
_entity.pdbx_description
1 polymer ?
#
loop_
_entity_poly.entity_id
_entity_poly.type
_entity_poly.pdbx_seq_one_letter_code
_entity_poly.pdbx_strand_id
1 'polypeptide(L)'
;MLTSSSTPQLRSAARAADTAPPALLVQLLRGPLADDERPGARHTLLAVCPNSEAVARAALLAAQEANAPLLYAATLNQVDRDGGYTGWTPAEFAAFVRTETERLGLTVPVLLGLDHGGPWQKDTHRREDLDYETTMSEVKRSITACVEAGYDLLHLDPTVDRRRPPDEPVPLDTIVERTVMLMRHAEDARRAADRPPLAYEVGTEEVGGGLQSESRFRSFLTRLDEALRAHNLPVPTFVVGDVGTTLAGEGFDADRARRLTEAATDRVGALLKGHYTDDVTAPEAYPLSGMGGANVGPGLSAVEADALRDLVSLEQRLGKDSTFSETLRDAVVDGGRWRKWLSAEEEGTAFDDLPDERQRWLIDTGSRYVWTHPQVEAARDRLYDHVAPYRDTQAFVQWRLKTAILHYMHAFNLIDLSDRLEGVLSDDGL
;
A
#
# COMPACT_ATOMS: atom_id res chain seq x y z
N MET A 1 -9.45 -34.74 3.95
CA MET A 1 -10.21 -33.76 3.16
C MET A 1 -9.20 -32.76 2.64
N LEU A 2 -9.05 -32.61 1.32
CA LEU A 2 -8.22 -31.56 0.75
C LEU A 2 -8.88 -30.24 1.17
N THR A 3 -8.23 -29.48 2.06
CA THR A 3 -8.67 -28.13 2.44
C THR A 3 -8.78 -27.33 1.16
N SER A 4 -10.00 -26.95 0.79
CA SER A 4 -10.20 -26.06 -0.35
C SER A 4 -9.53 -24.73 -0.02
N SER A 5 -8.85 -24.10 -0.98
CA SER A 5 -8.27 -22.78 -0.76
C SER A 5 -9.32 -21.71 -1.06
N SER A 6 -9.40 -20.68 -0.24
CA SER A 6 -10.29 -19.52 -0.43
C SER A 6 -9.85 -18.65 -1.62
N THR A 7 -8.58 -18.70 -2.04
CA THR A 7 -8.07 -17.92 -3.19
C THR A 7 -8.69 -18.33 -4.51
N PRO A 8 -8.67 -19.63 -4.91
CA PRO A 8 -9.41 -20.08 -6.07
C PRO A 8 -10.91 -19.78 -5.98
N GLN A 9 -11.52 -19.89 -4.79
CA GLN A 9 -12.95 -19.64 -4.63
C GLN A 9 -13.31 -18.18 -4.87
N LEU A 10 -12.65 -17.22 -4.19
CA LEU A 10 -12.90 -15.80 -4.39
C LEU A 10 -12.68 -15.39 -5.85
N ARG A 11 -11.57 -15.84 -6.47
CA ARG A 11 -11.28 -15.53 -7.87
C ARG A 11 -12.27 -16.19 -8.83
N SER A 12 -12.81 -17.36 -8.50
CA SER A 12 -13.83 -18.03 -9.32
C SER A 12 -15.20 -17.35 -9.20
N ALA A 13 -15.61 -17.01 -7.98
CA ALA A 13 -16.83 -16.26 -7.73
C ALA A 13 -16.80 -14.87 -8.39
N ALA A 14 -15.67 -14.17 -8.30
CA ALA A 14 -15.49 -12.89 -8.98
C ALA A 14 -15.61 -13.01 -10.51
N ARG A 15 -15.07 -14.08 -11.11
CA ARG A 15 -15.25 -14.36 -12.54
C ARG A 15 -16.70 -14.68 -12.89
N ALA A 16 -17.40 -15.45 -12.07
CA ALA A 16 -18.81 -15.79 -12.28
C ALA A 16 -19.70 -14.55 -12.24
N ALA A 17 -19.39 -13.61 -11.34
CA ALA A 17 -20.09 -12.33 -11.20
C ALA A 17 -19.57 -11.21 -12.14
N ASP A 18 -18.67 -11.51 -13.09
CA ASP A 18 -18.01 -10.56 -13.98
C ASP A 18 -17.47 -9.31 -13.25
N THR A 19 -16.76 -9.53 -12.15
CA THR A 19 -16.20 -8.47 -11.30
C THR A 19 -14.76 -8.78 -10.85
N ALA A 20 -14.11 -7.77 -10.27
CA ALA A 20 -12.76 -7.91 -9.73
C ALA A 20 -12.79 -8.51 -8.32
N PRO A 21 -11.83 -9.35 -7.91
CA PRO A 21 -11.80 -9.91 -6.55
C PRO A 21 -11.86 -8.86 -5.42
N PRO A 22 -11.14 -7.71 -5.47
CA PRO A 22 -11.29 -6.67 -4.46
C PRO A 22 -12.70 -6.06 -4.43
N ALA A 23 -13.35 -5.90 -5.58
CA ALA A 23 -14.71 -5.37 -5.66
C ALA A 23 -15.73 -6.35 -5.04
N LEU A 24 -15.58 -7.66 -5.31
CA LEU A 24 -16.39 -8.69 -4.67
C LEU A 24 -16.18 -8.72 -3.16
N LEU A 25 -14.93 -8.63 -2.68
CA LEU A 25 -14.66 -8.53 -1.24
C LEU A 25 -15.41 -7.36 -0.60
N VAL A 26 -15.35 -6.17 -1.20
CA VAL A 26 -16.08 -4.99 -0.69
C VAL A 26 -17.60 -5.21 -0.70
N GLN A 27 -18.16 -5.85 -1.72
CA GLN A 27 -19.58 -6.20 -1.73
C GLN A 27 -19.95 -7.12 -0.56
N LEU A 28 -19.15 -8.14 -0.30
CA LEU A 28 -19.36 -9.06 0.81
C LEU A 28 -19.25 -8.35 2.16
N LEU A 29 -18.25 -7.49 2.34
CA LEU A 29 -18.05 -6.68 3.56
C LEU A 29 -19.17 -5.66 3.82
N ARG A 30 -19.86 -5.20 2.77
CA ARG A 30 -21.00 -4.28 2.87
C ARG A 30 -22.36 -4.99 2.96
N GLY A 31 -22.41 -6.28 2.69
CA GLY A 31 -23.63 -7.07 2.68
C GLY A 31 -23.57 -8.17 3.73
N PRO A 32 -23.40 -9.46 3.35
CA PRO A 32 -23.44 -10.60 4.28
C PRO A 32 -22.45 -10.53 5.46
N LEU A 33 -21.35 -9.79 5.30
CA LEU A 33 -20.33 -9.60 6.34
C LEU A 33 -20.36 -8.20 6.97
N ALA A 34 -21.41 -7.41 6.75
CA ALA A 34 -21.59 -6.11 7.40
C ALA A 34 -21.96 -6.23 8.88
N ASP A 35 -21.91 -5.13 9.60
CA ASP A 35 -22.48 -5.02 10.95
C ASP A 35 -23.90 -4.41 10.83
N ASP A 36 -24.92 -5.16 11.25
CA ASP A 36 -26.32 -4.69 11.21
C ASP A 36 -26.55 -3.48 12.13
N GLU A 37 -25.66 -3.23 13.11
CA GLU A 37 -25.81 -2.17 14.11
C GLU A 37 -25.10 -0.87 13.74
N ARG A 38 -24.24 -0.84 12.70
CA ARG A 38 -23.39 0.33 12.37
C ARG A 38 -23.22 0.54 10.86
N PRO A 39 -23.22 1.80 10.38
CA PRO A 39 -22.90 2.08 8.98
C PRO A 39 -21.43 1.74 8.65
N GLY A 40 -21.21 1.12 7.49
CA GLY A 40 -19.88 0.80 6.96
C GLY A 40 -19.45 -0.65 7.18
N ALA A 41 -18.17 -0.94 6.92
CA ALA A 41 -17.62 -2.28 7.08
C ALA A 41 -17.14 -2.52 8.52
N ARG A 42 -17.43 -3.69 9.08
CA ARG A 42 -16.90 -4.13 10.38
C ARG A 42 -15.48 -4.69 10.32
N HIS A 43 -14.93 -4.76 9.11
CA HIS A 43 -13.64 -5.31 8.76
C HIS A 43 -12.89 -4.30 7.88
N THR A 44 -11.64 -4.00 8.21
CA THR A 44 -10.79 -3.12 7.41
C THR A 44 -9.74 -3.96 6.70
N LEU A 45 -9.79 -4.04 5.36
CA LEU A 45 -8.80 -4.82 4.61
C LEU A 45 -7.41 -4.20 4.74
N LEU A 46 -6.43 -5.03 5.08
CA LEU A 46 -5.03 -4.61 5.20
C LEU A 46 -4.37 -4.63 3.82
N ALA A 47 -3.84 -3.48 3.40
CA ALA A 47 -2.92 -3.38 2.27
C ALA A 47 -1.49 -3.14 2.79
N VAL A 48 -0.56 -4.02 2.41
CA VAL A 48 0.84 -3.92 2.80
C VAL A 48 1.66 -3.39 1.63
N CYS A 49 2.41 -2.31 1.83
CA CYS A 49 3.34 -1.82 0.82
C CYS A 49 4.61 -2.70 0.83
N PRO A 50 5.02 -3.29 -0.31
CA PRO A 50 6.15 -4.21 -0.37
C PRO A 50 7.49 -3.45 -0.38
N ASN A 51 7.87 -2.85 0.75
CA ASN A 51 9.09 -2.03 0.88
C ASN A 51 10.39 -2.82 0.74
N SER A 52 10.36 -4.12 0.99
CA SER A 52 11.49 -5.03 0.90
C SER A 52 11.01 -6.45 0.65
N GLU A 53 11.91 -7.32 0.24
CA GLU A 53 11.64 -8.75 0.17
C GLU A 53 11.24 -9.32 1.53
N ALA A 54 11.86 -8.86 2.61
CA ALA A 54 11.54 -9.32 3.96
C ALA A 54 10.10 -8.96 4.35
N VAL A 55 9.67 -7.73 4.08
CA VAL A 55 8.30 -7.25 4.31
C VAL A 55 7.30 -8.03 3.46
N ALA A 56 7.62 -8.23 2.18
CA ALA A 56 6.74 -8.96 1.27
C ALA A 56 6.52 -10.40 1.75
N ARG A 57 7.57 -11.15 2.10
CA ARG A 57 7.43 -12.51 2.66
C ARG A 57 6.67 -12.53 3.99
N ALA A 58 6.96 -11.58 4.88
CA ALA A 58 6.32 -11.51 6.19
C ALA A 58 4.81 -11.27 6.08
N ALA A 59 4.38 -10.48 5.09
CA ALA A 59 2.96 -10.25 4.82
C ALA A 59 2.22 -11.52 4.41
N LEU A 60 2.83 -12.37 3.57
CA LEU A 60 2.24 -13.68 3.19
C LEU A 60 2.10 -14.59 4.40
N LEU A 61 3.14 -14.66 5.24
CA LEU A 61 3.11 -15.48 6.46
C LEU A 61 2.06 -14.97 7.45
N ALA A 62 1.95 -13.65 7.62
CA ALA A 62 0.94 -13.05 8.50
C ALA A 62 -0.47 -13.33 8.00
N ALA A 63 -0.71 -13.19 6.69
CA ALA A 63 -2.03 -13.43 6.08
C ALA A 63 -2.46 -14.89 6.23
N GLN A 64 -1.54 -15.83 6.01
CA GLN A 64 -1.81 -17.25 6.21
C GLN A 64 -2.11 -17.58 7.68
N GLU A 65 -1.36 -16.99 8.62
CA GLU A 65 -1.55 -17.21 10.06
C GLU A 65 -2.85 -16.58 10.58
N ALA A 66 -3.20 -15.39 10.11
CA ALA A 66 -4.47 -14.73 10.40
C ALA A 66 -5.67 -15.35 9.66
N ASN A 67 -5.41 -16.26 8.71
CA ASN A 67 -6.41 -16.80 7.80
C ASN A 67 -7.24 -15.67 7.12
N ALA A 68 -6.56 -14.68 6.56
CA ALA A 68 -7.16 -13.45 6.05
C ALA A 68 -6.67 -13.08 4.64
N PRO A 69 -7.50 -12.38 3.83
CA PRO A 69 -7.04 -11.80 2.57
C PRO A 69 -5.89 -10.81 2.76
N LEU A 70 -4.92 -10.84 1.85
CA LEU A 70 -3.81 -9.89 1.75
C LEU A 70 -3.93 -9.06 0.47
N LEU A 71 -3.86 -7.74 0.61
CA LEU A 71 -3.63 -6.83 -0.51
C LEU A 71 -2.19 -6.33 -0.44
N TYR A 72 -1.49 -6.33 -1.58
CA TYR A 72 -0.28 -5.52 -1.73
C TYR A 72 -0.63 -4.18 -2.36
N ALA A 73 -0.02 -3.10 -1.89
CA ALA A 73 -0.14 -1.76 -2.45
C ALA A 73 1.25 -1.23 -2.85
N ALA A 74 1.67 -1.52 -4.07
CA ALA A 74 2.98 -1.12 -4.57
C ALA A 74 2.91 0.24 -5.27
N THR A 75 3.65 1.23 -4.78
CA THR A 75 3.82 2.53 -5.44
C THR A 75 4.72 2.42 -6.68
N LEU A 76 4.63 3.39 -7.59
CA LEU A 76 5.56 3.52 -8.73
C LEU A 76 7.03 3.70 -8.33
N ASN A 77 7.31 4.10 -7.08
CA ASN A 77 8.67 4.19 -6.58
C ASN A 77 9.20 2.82 -6.13
N GLN A 78 8.32 1.94 -5.66
CA GLN A 78 8.67 0.59 -5.20
C GLN A 78 8.86 -0.35 -6.37
N VAL A 79 7.80 -0.52 -7.17
CA VAL A 79 7.69 -1.52 -8.25
C VAL A 79 7.21 -0.79 -9.49
N ASP A 80 8.08 -0.71 -10.51
CA ASP A 80 7.75 -0.11 -11.80
C ASP A 80 8.66 -0.69 -12.89
N ARG A 81 8.43 -0.32 -14.15
CA ARG A 81 9.10 -0.87 -15.34
C ARG A 81 10.63 -0.76 -15.32
N ASP A 82 11.20 0.14 -14.51
CA ASP A 82 12.64 0.30 -14.30
C ASP A 82 13.17 -0.41 -13.04
N GLY A 83 12.34 -1.21 -12.37
CA GLY A 83 12.65 -1.91 -11.12
C GLY A 83 12.28 -1.14 -9.86
N GLY A 84 12.01 0.17 -9.95
CA GLY A 84 11.86 1.01 -8.75
C GLY A 84 13.05 0.88 -7.79
N TYR A 85 12.83 1.10 -6.49
CA TYR A 85 13.86 0.85 -5.48
C TYR A 85 13.89 -0.61 -4.99
N THR A 86 12.85 -1.40 -5.26
CA THR A 86 12.82 -2.82 -4.86
C THR A 86 13.55 -3.74 -5.84
N GLY A 87 13.86 -3.24 -7.04
CA GLY A 87 14.43 -4.01 -8.13
C GLY A 87 13.39 -4.80 -8.94
N TRP A 88 12.11 -4.70 -8.61
CA TRP A 88 11.04 -5.41 -9.31
C TRP A 88 10.30 -4.55 -10.33
N THR A 89 10.11 -5.12 -11.51
CA THR A 89 9.00 -4.77 -12.40
C THR A 89 7.68 -5.36 -11.89
N PRO A 90 6.51 -4.86 -12.34
CA PRO A 90 5.22 -5.45 -11.96
C PRO A 90 5.14 -6.97 -12.23
N ALA A 91 5.72 -7.44 -13.33
CA ALA A 91 5.75 -8.86 -13.68
C ALA A 91 6.65 -9.68 -12.74
N GLU A 92 7.80 -9.14 -12.35
CA GLU A 92 8.72 -9.79 -11.40
C GLU A 92 8.12 -9.84 -10.00
N PHE A 93 7.48 -8.78 -9.54
CA PHE A 93 6.78 -8.78 -8.25
C PHE A 93 5.63 -9.80 -8.23
N ALA A 94 4.82 -9.84 -9.30
CA ALA A 94 3.76 -10.85 -9.42
C ALA A 94 4.32 -12.29 -9.47
N ALA A 95 5.48 -12.49 -10.11
CA ALA A 95 6.16 -13.78 -10.13
C ALA A 95 6.72 -14.18 -8.76
N PHE A 96 7.31 -13.22 -8.03
CA PHE A 96 7.77 -13.39 -6.67
C PHE A 96 6.62 -13.83 -5.75
N VAL A 97 5.51 -13.08 -5.74
CA VAL A 97 4.34 -13.38 -4.90
C VAL A 97 3.76 -14.76 -5.22
N ARG A 98 3.64 -15.11 -6.51
CA ARG A 98 3.17 -16.44 -6.93
C ARG A 98 4.09 -17.55 -6.44
N THR A 99 5.40 -17.40 -6.65
CA THR A 99 6.41 -18.38 -6.23
C THR A 99 6.36 -18.60 -4.71
N GLU A 100 6.25 -17.51 -3.94
CA GLU A 100 6.17 -17.58 -2.49
C GLU A 100 4.85 -18.18 -1.99
N THR A 101 3.74 -17.84 -2.62
CA THR A 101 2.42 -18.42 -2.32
C THR A 101 2.45 -19.94 -2.53
N GLU A 102 3.03 -20.41 -3.64
CA GLU A 102 3.20 -21.84 -3.92
C GLU A 102 4.15 -22.51 -2.93
N ARG A 103 5.31 -21.90 -2.67
CA ARG A 103 6.33 -22.44 -1.75
C ARG A 103 5.81 -22.59 -0.32
N LEU A 104 5.00 -21.65 0.14
CA LEU A 104 4.43 -21.62 1.49
C LEU A 104 3.09 -22.38 1.58
N GLY A 105 2.54 -22.83 0.45
CA GLY A 105 1.25 -23.52 0.41
C GLY A 105 0.09 -22.64 0.86
N LEU A 106 0.12 -21.34 0.51
CA LEU A 106 -0.90 -20.38 0.95
C LEU A 106 -2.29 -20.77 0.46
N THR A 107 -3.26 -20.69 1.36
CA THR A 107 -4.67 -20.99 1.07
C THR A 107 -5.56 -19.76 1.07
N VAL A 108 -5.05 -18.61 1.53
CA VAL A 108 -5.78 -17.33 1.66
C VAL A 108 -5.63 -16.40 0.46
N PRO A 109 -6.61 -15.52 0.16
CA PRO A 109 -6.54 -14.67 -1.03
C PRO A 109 -5.38 -13.69 -0.98
N VAL A 110 -4.57 -13.66 -2.05
CA VAL A 110 -3.50 -12.66 -2.24
C VAL A 110 -3.80 -11.86 -3.50
N LEU A 111 -3.87 -10.54 -3.33
CA LEU A 111 -4.30 -9.58 -4.34
C LEU A 111 -3.20 -8.53 -4.56
N LEU A 112 -2.94 -8.17 -5.81
CA LEU A 112 -1.90 -7.22 -6.18
C LEU A 112 -2.51 -5.86 -6.51
N GLY A 113 -1.93 -4.79 -5.97
CA GLY A 113 -2.43 -3.43 -6.15
C GLY A 113 -1.32 -2.44 -6.55
N LEU A 114 -1.66 -1.50 -7.43
CA LEU A 114 -0.87 -0.31 -7.71
C LEU A 114 -1.35 0.81 -6.77
N ASP A 115 -0.40 1.51 -6.15
CA ASP A 115 -0.64 2.65 -5.29
C ASP A 115 -0.16 3.97 -5.94
N HIS A 116 -0.97 5.02 -5.83
CA HIS A 116 -0.73 6.36 -6.42
C HIS A 116 -0.30 6.35 -7.90
N GLY A 117 -1.04 5.65 -8.76
CA GLY A 117 -0.87 5.66 -10.20
C GLY A 117 -1.27 7.00 -10.81
N GLY A 118 -0.33 7.95 -10.89
CA GLY A 118 -0.63 9.31 -11.34
C GLY A 118 0.59 10.14 -11.75
N PRO A 119 0.35 11.31 -12.39
CA PRO A 119 1.42 12.17 -12.86
C PRO A 119 2.27 12.67 -11.71
N TRP A 120 3.58 12.68 -11.92
CA TRP A 120 4.59 13.10 -10.95
C TRP A 120 4.60 12.36 -9.60
N GLN A 121 3.85 11.28 -9.43
CA GLN A 121 3.90 10.50 -8.18
C GLN A 121 5.22 9.71 -8.01
N LYS A 122 5.91 9.44 -9.11
CA LYS A 122 7.24 8.84 -9.11
C LYS A 122 8.33 9.90 -8.93
N ASP A 123 9.30 9.63 -8.06
CA ASP A 123 10.43 10.53 -7.76
C ASP A 123 11.24 10.85 -9.03
N THR A 124 11.38 9.91 -9.97
CA THR A 124 12.11 10.11 -11.22
C THR A 124 11.44 11.14 -12.13
N HIS A 125 10.11 11.20 -12.16
CA HIS A 125 9.38 12.23 -12.92
C HIS A 125 9.74 13.64 -12.44
N ARG A 126 9.95 13.81 -11.13
CA ARG A 126 10.35 15.08 -10.51
C ARG A 126 11.82 15.38 -10.76
N ARG A 127 12.71 14.40 -10.53
CA ARG A 127 14.16 14.54 -10.70
C ARG A 127 14.57 14.87 -12.14
N GLU A 128 13.87 14.30 -13.13
CA GLU A 128 14.13 14.51 -14.55
C GLU A 128 13.35 15.68 -15.14
N ASP A 129 12.59 16.38 -14.30
CA ASP A 129 11.75 17.52 -14.66
C ASP A 129 10.85 17.27 -15.88
N LEU A 130 10.21 16.09 -15.90
CA LEU A 130 9.36 15.70 -17.02
C LEU A 130 8.14 16.62 -17.14
N ASP A 131 7.83 17.02 -18.37
CA ASP A 131 6.59 17.75 -18.66
C ASP A 131 5.35 16.88 -18.46
N TYR A 132 4.17 17.51 -18.48
CA TYR A 132 2.91 16.82 -18.20
C TYR A 132 2.62 15.67 -19.18
N GLU A 133 2.82 15.89 -20.48
CA GLU A 133 2.47 14.89 -21.50
C GLU A 133 3.41 13.68 -21.44
N THR A 134 4.70 13.92 -21.25
CA THR A 134 5.70 12.87 -21.04
C THR A 134 5.41 12.10 -19.77
N THR A 135 5.16 12.80 -18.66
CA THR A 135 4.79 12.18 -17.38
C THR A 135 3.54 11.32 -17.52
N MET A 136 2.52 11.82 -18.22
CA MET A 136 1.27 11.10 -18.40
C MET A 136 1.42 9.87 -19.31
N SER A 137 2.27 9.96 -20.31
CA SER A 137 2.69 8.81 -21.12
C SER A 137 3.39 7.75 -20.27
N GLU A 138 4.34 8.13 -19.42
CA GLU A 138 5.06 7.18 -18.55
C GLU A 138 4.13 6.50 -17.54
N VAL A 139 3.21 7.24 -16.90
CA VAL A 139 2.20 6.69 -15.99
C VAL A 139 1.30 5.69 -16.69
N LYS A 140 0.82 6.01 -17.89
CA LYS A 140 0.01 5.10 -18.71
C LYS A 140 0.76 3.81 -19.03
N ARG A 141 2.05 3.89 -19.37
CA ARG A 141 2.89 2.71 -19.62
C ARG A 141 3.05 1.86 -18.35
N SER A 142 3.22 2.48 -17.18
CA SER A 142 3.32 1.78 -15.90
C SER A 142 2.00 1.12 -15.49
N ILE A 143 0.86 1.78 -15.73
CA ILE A 143 -0.48 1.17 -15.56
C ILE A 143 -0.64 -0.04 -16.48
N THR A 144 -0.27 0.08 -17.76
CA THR A 144 -0.29 -1.06 -18.70
C THR A 144 0.53 -2.23 -18.18
N ALA A 145 1.75 -1.98 -17.68
CA ALA A 145 2.59 -3.04 -17.12
C ALA A 145 1.96 -3.72 -15.88
N CYS A 146 1.27 -2.96 -15.01
CA CYS A 146 0.53 -3.54 -13.87
C CYS A 146 -0.64 -4.41 -14.34
N VAL A 147 -1.42 -3.94 -15.31
CA VAL A 147 -2.54 -4.70 -15.90
C VAL A 147 -2.03 -5.97 -16.57
N GLU A 148 -0.97 -5.89 -17.36
CA GLU A 148 -0.32 -7.04 -18.01
C GLU A 148 0.28 -8.02 -17.00
N ALA A 149 0.74 -7.56 -15.84
CA ALA A 149 1.21 -8.41 -14.74
C ALA A 149 0.07 -9.08 -13.95
N GLY A 150 -1.19 -8.68 -14.18
CA GLY A 150 -2.36 -9.23 -13.52
C GLY A 150 -2.67 -8.60 -12.16
N TYR A 151 -2.37 -7.31 -12.01
CA TYR A 151 -2.80 -6.55 -10.83
C TYR A 151 -4.32 -6.51 -10.73
N ASP A 152 -4.84 -6.64 -9.51
CA ASP A 152 -6.27 -6.74 -9.20
C ASP A 152 -6.90 -5.37 -8.89
N LEU A 153 -6.11 -4.43 -8.34
CA LEU A 153 -6.54 -3.10 -7.90
C LEU A 153 -5.61 -2.00 -8.44
N LEU A 154 -6.16 -0.93 -9.00
CA LEU A 154 -5.38 0.24 -9.42
C LEU A 154 -5.86 1.50 -8.68
N HIS A 155 -5.02 2.03 -7.80
CA HIS A 155 -5.21 3.37 -7.25
C HIS A 155 -4.75 4.41 -8.29
N LEU A 156 -5.70 5.18 -8.82
CA LEU A 156 -5.45 6.23 -9.80
C LEU A 156 -5.54 7.60 -9.13
N ASP A 157 -4.39 8.27 -9.02
CA ASP A 157 -4.24 9.50 -8.24
C ASP A 157 -3.70 10.66 -9.10
N PRO A 158 -4.54 11.34 -9.88
CA PRO A 158 -4.13 12.45 -10.72
C PRO A 158 -4.12 13.82 -10.03
N THR A 159 -3.94 13.86 -8.70
CA THR A 159 -4.07 15.09 -7.92
C THR A 159 -2.83 15.98 -7.86
N VAL A 160 -1.68 15.49 -8.34
CA VAL A 160 -0.44 16.28 -8.45
C VAL A 160 -0.37 17.02 -9.80
N ASP A 161 -0.11 18.33 -9.77
CA ASP A 161 0.18 19.12 -10.98
C ASP A 161 1.29 20.15 -10.77
N ARG A 162 2.51 19.83 -11.24
CA ARG A 162 3.69 20.70 -11.09
C ARG A 162 3.66 21.96 -11.96
N ARG A 163 2.68 22.11 -12.86
CA ARG A 163 2.48 23.35 -13.63
C ARG A 163 1.74 24.42 -12.85
N ARG A 164 1.19 24.06 -11.68
CA ARG A 164 0.46 24.96 -10.79
C ARG A 164 1.32 25.40 -9.60
N PRO A 165 1.01 26.54 -8.97
CA PRO A 165 1.60 26.90 -7.69
C PRO A 165 1.40 25.79 -6.64
N PRO A 166 2.39 25.50 -5.78
CA PRO A 166 2.30 24.44 -4.78
C PRO A 166 1.14 24.57 -3.78
N ASP A 167 0.67 25.79 -3.55
CA ASP A 167 -0.41 26.15 -2.63
C ASP A 167 -1.81 26.13 -3.27
N GLU A 168 -1.90 25.90 -4.58
CA GLU A 168 -3.17 25.81 -5.28
C GLU A 168 -3.57 24.35 -5.60
N PRO A 169 -4.65 23.83 -5.01
CA PRO A 169 -5.10 22.48 -5.31
C PRO A 169 -5.56 22.37 -6.76
N VAL A 170 -5.29 21.22 -7.39
CA VAL A 170 -5.76 20.92 -8.75
C VAL A 170 -7.30 21.01 -8.80
N PRO A 171 -7.93 21.65 -9.79
CA PRO A 171 -9.38 21.79 -9.85
C PRO A 171 -10.07 20.43 -9.90
N LEU A 172 -11.23 20.29 -9.25
CA LEU A 172 -11.97 19.02 -9.20
C LEU A 172 -12.29 18.48 -10.60
N ASP A 173 -12.68 19.35 -11.53
CA ASP A 173 -12.99 18.93 -12.90
C ASP A 173 -11.76 18.34 -13.60
N THR A 174 -10.58 18.92 -13.35
CA THR A 174 -9.32 18.39 -13.87
C THR A 174 -8.95 17.05 -13.22
N ILE A 175 -9.15 16.88 -11.91
CA ILE A 175 -8.92 15.60 -11.22
C ILE A 175 -9.84 14.52 -11.80
N VAL A 176 -11.14 14.81 -11.95
CA VAL A 176 -12.13 13.88 -12.50
C VAL A 176 -11.81 13.52 -13.96
N GLU A 177 -11.51 14.51 -14.81
CA GLU A 177 -11.13 14.29 -16.21
C GLU A 177 -9.93 13.37 -16.33
N ARG A 178 -8.88 13.61 -15.54
CA ARG A 178 -7.67 12.76 -15.54
C ARG A 178 -7.94 11.37 -14.99
N THR A 179 -8.79 11.26 -13.96
CA THR A 179 -9.18 9.97 -13.38
C THR A 179 -9.87 9.12 -14.45
N VAL A 180 -10.86 9.69 -15.14
CA VAL A 180 -11.55 9.05 -16.28
C VAL A 180 -10.56 8.69 -17.40
N MET A 181 -9.61 9.57 -17.73
CA MET A 181 -8.59 9.29 -18.75
C MET A 181 -7.74 8.07 -18.38
N LEU A 182 -7.26 7.99 -17.14
CA LEU A 182 -6.45 6.88 -16.66
C LEU A 182 -7.26 5.58 -16.55
N MET A 183 -8.51 5.64 -16.09
CA MET A 183 -9.41 4.48 -16.04
C MET A 183 -9.70 3.92 -17.43
N ARG A 184 -9.96 4.78 -18.42
CA ARG A 184 -10.15 4.36 -19.81
C ARG A 184 -8.91 3.67 -20.35
N HIS A 185 -7.73 4.25 -20.11
CA HIS A 185 -6.46 3.64 -20.50
C HIS A 185 -6.27 2.25 -19.86
N ALA A 186 -6.56 2.13 -18.56
CA ALA A 186 -6.48 0.85 -17.85
C ALA A 186 -7.46 -0.19 -18.42
N GLU A 187 -8.71 0.19 -18.69
CA GLU A 187 -9.71 -0.69 -19.29
C GLU A 187 -9.36 -1.11 -20.72
N ASP A 188 -8.78 -0.22 -21.52
CA ASP A 188 -8.32 -0.54 -22.88
C ASP A 188 -7.12 -1.50 -22.83
N ALA A 189 -6.16 -1.26 -21.93
CA ALA A 189 -5.05 -2.18 -21.69
C ALA A 189 -5.55 -3.54 -21.20
N ARG A 190 -6.55 -3.57 -20.31
CA ARG A 190 -7.16 -4.80 -19.77
C ARG A 190 -7.78 -5.63 -20.88
N ARG A 191 -8.58 -5.01 -21.75
CA ARG A 191 -9.19 -5.68 -22.90
C ARG A 191 -8.14 -6.17 -23.89
N ALA A 192 -7.13 -5.36 -24.18
CA ALA A 192 -6.05 -5.73 -25.09
C ALA A 192 -5.23 -6.93 -24.57
N ALA A 193 -5.06 -7.04 -23.25
CA ALA A 193 -4.35 -8.13 -22.60
C ALA A 193 -5.24 -9.34 -22.21
N ASP A 194 -6.52 -9.34 -22.60
CA ASP A 194 -7.51 -10.37 -22.23
C ASP A 194 -7.55 -10.66 -20.71
N ARG A 195 -7.55 -9.58 -19.92
CA ARG A 195 -7.55 -9.64 -18.45
C ARG A 195 -8.97 -9.54 -17.88
N PRO A 196 -9.25 -10.22 -16.75
CA PRO A 196 -10.53 -10.10 -16.04
C PRO A 196 -10.74 -8.66 -15.51
N PRO A 197 -11.96 -8.30 -15.09
CA PRO A 197 -12.27 -6.97 -14.57
C PRO A 197 -11.30 -6.48 -13.48
N LEU A 198 -11.03 -5.18 -13.48
CA LEU A 198 -10.16 -4.49 -12.52
C LEU A 198 -10.97 -3.78 -11.43
N ALA A 199 -10.43 -3.75 -10.22
CA ALA A 199 -10.90 -2.84 -9.17
C ALA A 199 -10.15 -1.51 -9.26
N TYR A 200 -10.79 -0.44 -8.80
CA TYR A 200 -10.21 0.90 -8.78
C TYR A 200 -10.26 1.52 -7.40
N GLU A 201 -9.23 2.30 -7.09
CA GLU A 201 -9.17 3.21 -5.96
C GLU A 201 -8.90 4.62 -6.50
N VAL A 202 -9.53 5.63 -5.91
CA VAL A 202 -9.46 7.02 -6.39
C VAL A 202 -9.45 7.98 -5.21
N GLY A 203 -9.06 9.23 -5.45
CA GLY A 203 -8.91 10.23 -4.41
C GLY A 203 -7.47 10.29 -3.92
N THR A 204 -7.26 10.96 -2.80
CA THR A 204 -5.93 11.15 -2.21
C THR A 204 -6.07 11.64 -0.78
N GLU A 205 -5.14 11.23 0.07
CA GLU A 205 -4.92 11.73 1.43
C GLU A 205 -3.92 12.89 1.47
N GLU A 206 -3.19 13.15 0.37
CA GLU A 206 -2.11 14.14 0.38
C GLU A 206 -2.67 15.56 0.60
N VAL A 207 -2.06 16.32 1.51
CA VAL A 207 -2.43 17.71 1.82
C VAL A 207 -2.43 18.58 0.56
N GLY A 208 -1.43 18.40 -0.31
CA GLY A 208 -1.33 19.07 -1.62
C GLY A 208 -2.32 18.57 -2.68
N GLY A 209 -2.87 17.36 -2.50
CA GLY A 209 -3.85 16.77 -3.41
C GLY A 209 -5.25 17.42 -3.32
N GLY A 210 -5.47 18.22 -2.28
CA GLY A 210 -6.59 19.15 -2.22
C GLY A 210 -7.95 18.54 -1.92
N LEU A 211 -8.05 17.28 -1.49
CA LEU A 211 -9.32 16.64 -1.09
C LEU A 211 -9.58 16.66 0.43
N GLN A 212 -8.80 17.45 1.15
CA GLN A 212 -8.83 17.60 2.62
C GLN A 212 -10.11 18.25 3.18
N SER A 213 -10.92 18.93 2.37
CA SER A 213 -12.20 19.46 2.86
C SER A 213 -13.31 18.43 2.63
N GLU A 214 -14.10 18.10 3.65
CA GLU A 214 -15.26 17.20 3.52
C GLU A 214 -16.24 17.65 2.42
N SER A 215 -16.47 18.97 2.29
CA SER A 215 -17.38 19.50 1.26
C SER A 215 -16.79 19.33 -0.15
N ARG A 216 -15.47 19.47 -0.26
CA ARG A 216 -14.75 19.27 -1.52
C ARG A 216 -14.66 17.79 -1.88
N PHE A 217 -14.46 16.91 -0.90
CA PHE A 217 -14.53 15.46 -1.06
C PHE A 217 -15.90 15.00 -1.57
N ARG A 218 -17.00 15.46 -0.95
CA ARG A 218 -18.37 15.18 -1.43
C ARG A 218 -18.62 15.70 -2.85
N SER A 219 -18.06 16.87 -3.17
CA SER A 219 -18.14 17.44 -4.52
C SER A 219 -17.35 16.62 -5.54
N PHE A 220 -16.16 16.13 -5.16
CA PHE A 220 -15.35 15.22 -5.98
C PHE A 220 -16.13 13.93 -6.29
N LEU A 221 -16.66 13.26 -5.26
CA LEU A 221 -17.46 12.04 -5.42
C LEU A 221 -18.66 12.27 -6.35
N THR A 222 -19.32 13.42 -6.23
CA THR A 222 -20.48 13.75 -7.05
C THR A 222 -20.14 13.90 -8.51
N ARG A 223 -19.09 14.65 -8.83
CA ARG A 223 -18.63 14.84 -10.21
C ARG A 223 -18.06 13.57 -10.79
N LEU A 224 -17.37 12.77 -9.97
CA LEU A 224 -16.83 11.48 -10.38
C LEU A 224 -17.95 10.50 -10.76
N ASP A 225 -18.97 10.30 -9.90
CA ASP A 225 -20.11 9.41 -10.21
C ASP A 225 -20.78 9.78 -11.54
N GLU A 226 -21.03 11.08 -11.77
CA GLU A 226 -21.60 11.58 -13.03
C GLU A 226 -20.70 11.26 -14.23
N ALA A 227 -19.39 11.50 -14.12
CA ALA A 227 -18.44 11.25 -15.19
C ALA A 227 -18.28 9.75 -15.48
N LEU A 228 -18.21 8.90 -14.45
CA LEU A 228 -18.11 7.44 -14.63
C LEU A 228 -19.34 6.87 -15.34
N ARG A 229 -20.55 7.31 -14.96
CA ARG A 229 -21.79 6.94 -15.67
C ARG A 229 -21.79 7.40 -17.11
N ALA A 230 -21.38 8.64 -17.38
CA ALA A 230 -21.31 9.17 -18.74
C ALA A 230 -20.33 8.40 -19.65
N HIS A 231 -19.27 7.82 -19.07
CA HIS A 231 -18.27 7.05 -19.79
C HIS A 231 -18.45 5.52 -19.70
N ASN A 232 -19.49 5.02 -19.03
CA ASN A 232 -19.71 3.60 -18.74
C ASN A 232 -18.48 2.92 -18.10
N LEU A 233 -17.85 3.60 -17.15
CA LEU A 233 -16.71 3.08 -16.40
C LEU A 233 -17.18 2.42 -15.09
N PRO A 234 -16.43 1.42 -14.58
CA PRO A 234 -16.75 0.78 -13.31
C PRO A 234 -16.66 1.80 -12.17
N VAL A 235 -17.51 1.62 -11.16
CA VAL A 235 -17.42 2.40 -9.91
C VAL A 235 -16.17 2.00 -9.12
N PRO A 236 -15.50 2.94 -8.43
CA PRO A 236 -14.35 2.60 -7.61
C PRO A 236 -14.76 1.69 -6.45
N THR A 237 -13.88 0.76 -6.10
CA THR A 237 -14.00 -0.13 -4.94
C THR A 237 -13.65 0.61 -3.65
N PHE A 238 -12.62 1.47 -3.72
CA PHE A 238 -12.19 2.30 -2.61
C PHE A 238 -12.11 3.77 -3.01
N VAL A 239 -12.33 4.65 -2.03
CA VAL A 239 -12.00 6.06 -2.14
C VAL A 239 -11.03 6.42 -1.02
N VAL A 240 -9.98 7.16 -1.35
CA VAL A 240 -9.03 7.69 -0.38
C VAL A 240 -9.45 9.10 0.03
N GLY A 241 -9.43 9.34 1.33
CA GLY A 241 -9.64 10.65 1.91
C GLY A 241 -8.74 10.86 3.12
N ASP A 242 -8.49 12.12 3.45
CA ASP A 242 -7.72 12.48 4.63
C ASP A 242 -8.50 12.18 5.92
N VAL A 243 -7.95 11.28 6.72
CA VAL A 243 -8.46 10.86 8.03
C VAL A 243 -7.55 11.33 9.18
N GLY A 244 -6.66 12.30 8.92
CA GLY A 244 -5.76 12.87 9.92
C GLY A 244 -4.45 12.09 10.13
N THR A 245 -4.20 11.05 9.34
CA THR A 245 -2.98 10.26 9.36
C THR A 245 -1.87 10.90 8.54
N THR A 246 -0.64 10.84 9.03
CA THR A 246 0.54 11.35 8.31
C THR A 246 1.74 10.46 8.62
N LEU A 247 2.76 10.46 7.77
CA LEU A 247 3.96 9.65 8.01
C LEU A 247 4.66 9.94 9.35
N ALA A 248 4.58 11.19 9.84
CA ALA A 248 5.26 11.61 11.06
C ALA A 248 4.33 11.71 12.28
N GLY A 249 3.06 11.34 12.15
CA GLY A 249 2.05 11.57 13.18
C GLY A 249 1.23 10.34 13.49
N GLU A 250 0.91 10.16 14.77
CA GLU A 250 0.12 9.04 15.29
C GLU A 250 -1.41 9.30 15.23
N GLY A 251 -1.82 10.33 14.50
CA GLY A 251 -3.18 10.87 14.51
C GLY A 251 -4.15 10.06 13.64
N PHE A 252 -5.38 9.87 14.12
CA PHE A 252 -6.50 9.33 13.36
C PHE A 252 -7.79 10.01 13.86
N ASP A 253 -8.50 10.71 12.97
CA ASP A 253 -9.78 11.36 13.24
C ASP A 253 -10.93 10.41 12.90
N ALA A 254 -11.35 9.62 13.89
CA ALA A 254 -12.41 8.62 13.75
C ALA A 254 -13.77 9.23 13.34
N ASP A 255 -14.09 10.43 13.83
CA ASP A 255 -15.38 11.06 13.51
C ASP A 255 -15.41 11.56 12.08
N ARG A 256 -14.29 12.12 11.60
CA ARG A 256 -14.10 12.46 10.20
C ARG A 256 -14.09 11.23 9.31
N ALA A 257 -13.36 10.18 9.69
CA ALA A 257 -13.35 8.90 8.97
C ALA A 257 -14.78 8.37 8.77
N ARG A 258 -15.62 8.38 9.82
CA ARG A 258 -17.02 7.97 9.72
C ARG A 258 -17.82 8.80 8.71
N ARG A 259 -17.71 10.13 8.77
CA ARG A 259 -18.41 11.03 7.83
C ARG A 259 -17.96 10.85 6.38
N LEU A 260 -16.67 10.59 6.16
CA LEU A 260 -16.12 10.32 4.83
C LEU A 260 -16.52 8.94 4.30
N THR A 261 -16.55 7.92 5.16
CA THR A 261 -17.06 6.58 4.86
C THR A 261 -18.51 6.62 4.40
N GLU A 262 -19.38 7.31 5.13
CA GLU A 262 -20.79 7.51 4.76
C GLU A 262 -20.90 8.20 3.39
N ALA A 263 -20.13 9.27 3.17
CA ALA A 263 -20.13 9.99 1.90
C ALA A 263 -19.72 9.12 0.71
N ALA A 264 -18.65 8.31 0.85
CA ALA A 264 -18.18 7.40 -0.19
C ALA A 264 -19.21 6.29 -0.47
N THR A 265 -19.76 5.71 0.60
CA THR A 265 -20.74 4.62 0.52
C THR A 265 -22.03 5.09 -0.16
N ASP A 266 -22.58 6.21 0.27
CA ASP A 266 -23.86 6.73 -0.24
C ASP A 266 -23.76 7.21 -1.68
N ARG A 267 -22.61 7.81 -2.07
CA ARG A 267 -22.49 8.44 -3.38
C ARG A 267 -22.04 7.49 -4.48
N VAL A 268 -21.06 6.63 -4.20
CA VAL A 268 -20.42 5.75 -5.20
C VAL A 268 -20.41 4.27 -4.81
N GLY A 269 -20.90 3.90 -3.63
CA GLY A 269 -20.89 2.51 -3.16
C GLY A 269 -19.49 1.97 -2.82
N ALA A 270 -18.49 2.85 -2.74
CA ALA A 270 -17.12 2.51 -2.36
C ALA A 270 -16.95 2.56 -0.83
N LEU A 271 -15.97 1.83 -0.32
CA LEU A 271 -15.52 2.01 1.06
C LEU A 271 -14.38 3.03 1.15
N LEU A 272 -14.25 3.72 2.28
CA LEU A 272 -13.11 4.60 2.52
C LEU A 272 -11.86 3.76 2.80
N LYS A 273 -10.73 4.17 2.23
CA LYS A 273 -9.41 3.57 2.47
C LYS A 273 -8.44 4.61 3.00
N GLY A 274 -7.79 4.28 4.12
CA GLY A 274 -6.81 5.14 4.79
C GLY A 274 -5.38 4.84 4.35
N HIS A 275 -4.55 5.86 4.41
CA HIS A 275 -3.12 5.81 4.07
C HIS A 275 -2.30 6.34 5.25
N TYR A 276 -0.99 6.07 5.26
CA TYR A 276 -0.12 6.36 6.42
C TYR A 276 -0.68 5.81 7.74
N THR A 277 -1.15 4.56 7.72
CA THR A 277 -1.72 3.91 8.92
C THR A 277 -0.64 3.44 9.89
N ASP A 278 0.62 3.50 9.45
CA ASP A 278 1.79 3.20 10.26
C ASP A 278 1.75 3.96 11.59
N ASP A 279 1.93 3.23 12.70
CA ASP A 279 2.07 3.77 14.05
C ASP A 279 0.84 4.54 14.60
N VAL A 280 -0.32 4.43 13.95
CA VAL A 280 -1.59 4.89 14.54
C VAL A 280 -1.81 4.18 15.88
N THR A 281 -2.04 4.97 16.94
CA THR A 281 -2.11 4.47 18.33
C THR A 281 -3.29 3.55 18.61
N ALA A 282 -4.42 3.73 17.91
CA ALA A 282 -5.64 2.95 18.06
C ALA A 282 -6.14 2.44 16.70
N PRO A 283 -5.45 1.47 16.07
CA PRO A 283 -5.80 0.98 14.74
C PRO A 283 -7.20 0.32 14.69
N GLU A 284 -7.74 -0.14 15.80
CA GLU A 284 -9.12 -0.64 15.91
C GLU A 284 -10.17 0.44 15.59
N ALA A 285 -9.79 1.72 15.61
CA ALA A 285 -10.68 2.81 15.23
C ALA A 285 -11.08 2.79 13.74
N TYR A 286 -10.31 2.10 12.88
CA TYR A 286 -10.62 1.96 11.45
C TYR A 286 -11.93 1.21 11.20
N PRO A 287 -12.07 -0.07 11.62
CA PRO A 287 -13.34 -0.79 11.46
C PRO A 287 -14.47 -0.15 12.29
N LEU A 288 -14.17 0.46 13.46
CA LEU A 288 -15.18 1.19 14.25
C LEU A 288 -15.73 2.45 13.56
N SER A 289 -15.00 2.98 12.58
CA SER A 289 -15.42 4.11 11.74
C SER A 289 -16.01 3.66 10.39
N GLY A 290 -16.19 2.35 10.20
CA GLY A 290 -16.76 1.76 9.00
C GLY A 290 -15.81 1.72 7.79
N MET A 291 -14.52 2.03 7.99
CA MET A 291 -13.53 2.05 6.90
C MET A 291 -13.31 0.65 6.33
N GLY A 292 -13.09 0.57 5.01
CA GLY A 292 -12.94 -0.71 4.32
C GLY A 292 -11.52 -1.12 4.02
N GLY A 293 -10.54 -0.20 4.12
CA GLY A 293 -9.15 -0.52 3.86
C GLY A 293 -8.15 0.42 4.52
N ALA A 294 -6.93 -0.06 4.69
CA ALA A 294 -5.84 0.72 5.26
C ALA A 294 -4.48 0.26 4.68
N ASN A 295 -3.66 1.22 4.24
CA ASN A 295 -2.29 0.98 3.82
C ASN A 295 -1.32 1.10 5.01
N VAL A 296 -0.41 0.13 5.12
CA VAL A 296 0.78 0.18 6.00
C VAL A 296 2.03 -0.04 5.15
N GLY A 297 3.09 0.73 5.41
CA GLY A 297 4.32 0.64 4.65
C GLY A 297 5.53 1.13 5.44
N PRO A 298 5.81 2.45 5.46
CA PRO A 298 7.03 2.99 6.06
C PRO A 298 7.38 2.49 7.47
N GLY A 299 6.40 2.30 8.35
CA GLY A 299 6.59 1.75 9.69
C GLY A 299 7.13 0.32 9.68
N LEU A 300 6.77 -0.50 8.69
CA LEU A 300 7.37 -1.83 8.50
C LEU A 300 8.86 -1.77 8.11
N SER A 301 9.30 -0.67 7.48
CA SER A 301 10.72 -0.46 7.20
C SER A 301 11.50 -0.15 8.47
N ALA A 302 10.89 0.62 9.38
CA ALA A 302 11.43 0.84 10.72
C ALA A 302 11.49 -0.47 11.52
N VAL A 303 10.45 -1.31 11.48
CA VAL A 303 10.47 -2.64 12.12
C VAL A 303 11.61 -3.52 11.60
N GLU A 304 11.88 -3.51 10.29
CA GLU A 304 13.03 -4.22 9.70
C GLU A 304 14.37 -3.63 10.20
N ALA A 305 14.53 -2.31 10.17
CA ALA A 305 15.73 -1.64 10.68
C ALA A 305 15.97 -1.93 12.17
N ASP A 306 14.93 -1.93 12.99
CA ASP A 306 14.97 -2.31 14.41
C ASP A 306 15.43 -3.75 14.61
N ALA A 307 14.89 -4.70 13.83
CA ALA A 307 15.31 -6.08 13.90
C ALA A 307 16.80 -6.24 13.54
N LEU A 308 17.28 -5.52 12.53
CA LEU A 308 18.70 -5.54 12.15
C LEU A 308 19.60 -4.89 13.21
N ARG A 309 19.15 -3.81 13.87
CA ARG A 309 19.86 -3.21 15.01
C ARG A 309 19.99 -4.15 16.21
N ASP A 310 18.98 -4.99 16.46
CA ASP A 310 19.09 -6.04 17.49
C ASP A 310 20.14 -7.09 17.12
N LEU A 311 20.26 -7.43 15.83
CA LEU A 311 21.32 -8.33 15.36
C LEU A 311 22.70 -7.67 15.46
N VAL A 312 22.84 -6.38 15.14
CA VAL A 312 24.09 -5.62 15.36
C VAL A 312 24.47 -5.61 16.85
N SER A 313 23.49 -5.43 17.74
CA SER A 313 23.74 -5.46 19.18
C SER A 313 24.24 -6.83 19.65
N LEU A 314 23.77 -7.92 19.03
CA LEU A 314 24.28 -9.28 19.26
C LEU A 314 25.69 -9.44 18.71
N GLU A 315 25.94 -9.00 17.49
CA GLU A 315 27.26 -9.01 16.84
C GLU A 315 28.34 -8.32 17.70
N GLN A 316 28.03 -7.14 18.24
CA GLN A 316 28.94 -6.39 19.10
C GLN A 316 29.30 -7.16 20.38
N ARG A 317 28.34 -7.90 20.98
CA ARG A 317 28.62 -8.76 22.14
C ARG A 317 29.52 -9.95 21.80
N LEU A 318 29.59 -10.33 20.53
CA LEU A 318 30.50 -11.36 20.02
C LEU A 318 31.89 -10.78 19.67
N GLY A 319 32.11 -9.48 19.85
CA GLY A 319 33.37 -8.81 19.50
C GLY A 319 33.63 -8.74 18.00
N LYS A 320 32.56 -8.75 17.19
CA LYS A 320 32.62 -8.63 15.72
C LYS A 320 32.01 -7.29 15.29
N ASP A 321 32.25 -6.93 14.03
CA ASP A 321 31.69 -5.74 13.40
C ASP A 321 31.49 -5.99 11.90
N SER A 322 30.25 -5.93 11.44
CA SER A 322 29.86 -6.06 10.02
C SER A 322 29.96 -4.75 9.25
N THR A 323 30.13 -3.63 9.95
CA THR A 323 29.94 -2.25 9.50
C THR A 323 28.50 -1.92 9.08
N PHE A 324 27.52 -2.76 9.41
CA PHE A 324 26.14 -2.62 8.90
C PHE A 324 25.49 -1.29 9.27
N SER A 325 25.58 -0.86 10.53
CA SER A 325 24.97 0.41 10.98
C SER A 325 25.53 1.62 10.25
N GLU A 326 26.85 1.67 10.05
CA GLU A 326 27.52 2.76 9.33
C GLU A 326 27.17 2.72 7.84
N THR A 327 27.23 1.54 7.21
CA THR A 327 26.88 1.36 5.79
C THR A 327 25.42 1.74 5.50
N LEU A 328 24.49 1.39 6.40
CA LEU A 328 23.08 1.78 6.27
C LEU A 328 22.89 3.29 6.41
N ARG A 329 23.53 3.91 7.42
CA ARG A 329 23.50 5.36 7.61
C ARG A 329 23.99 6.07 6.35
N ASP A 330 25.18 5.72 5.88
CA ASP A 330 25.81 6.37 4.72
C ASP A 330 24.94 6.23 3.47
N ALA A 331 24.43 5.03 3.20
CA ALA A 331 23.55 4.79 2.06
C ALA A 331 22.27 5.64 2.11
N VAL A 332 21.63 5.77 3.28
CA VAL A 332 20.44 6.63 3.43
C VAL A 332 20.81 8.10 3.23
N VAL A 333 21.88 8.57 3.87
CA VAL A 333 22.31 9.97 3.85
C VAL A 333 22.70 10.39 2.43
N ASP A 334 23.51 9.59 1.75
CA ASP A 334 23.95 9.80 0.37
C ASP A 334 22.80 9.75 -0.63
N GLY A 335 21.85 8.82 -0.43
CA GLY A 335 20.65 8.71 -1.25
C GLY A 335 19.76 9.94 -1.19
N GLY A 336 19.87 10.74 -0.12
CA GLY A 336 19.31 12.09 -0.03
C GLY A 336 17.79 12.20 0.03
N ARG A 337 17.05 11.10 -0.16
CA ARG A 337 15.58 11.06 -0.08
C ARG A 337 15.05 11.40 1.31
N TRP A 338 15.87 11.32 2.35
CA TRP A 338 15.50 11.72 3.71
C TRP A 338 15.15 13.21 3.82
N ARG A 339 15.70 14.07 2.95
CA ARG A 339 15.51 15.53 2.99
C ARG A 339 14.04 15.95 2.82
N LYS A 340 13.25 15.17 2.08
CA LYS A 340 11.82 15.47 1.87
C LYS A 340 10.96 15.28 3.13
N TRP A 341 11.54 14.68 4.17
CA TRP A 341 10.87 14.45 5.45
C TRP A 341 11.27 15.45 6.51
N LEU A 342 12.14 16.41 6.19
CA LEU A 342 12.50 17.48 7.10
C LEU A 342 11.29 18.39 7.33
N SER A 343 11.12 18.83 8.58
CA SER A 343 10.17 19.88 8.90
C SER A 343 10.64 21.21 8.31
N ALA A 344 9.76 22.21 8.27
CA ALA A 344 10.13 23.55 7.82
C ALA A 344 11.23 24.19 8.70
N GLU A 345 11.36 23.79 9.95
CA GLU A 345 12.40 24.27 10.87
C GLU A 345 13.75 23.56 10.66
N GLU A 346 13.71 22.35 10.09
CA GLU A 346 14.89 21.52 9.80
C GLU A 346 15.42 21.74 8.37
N GLU A 347 14.70 22.50 7.55
CA GLU A 347 15.06 22.70 6.14
C GLU A 347 16.41 23.44 6.02
N GLY A 348 17.35 22.81 5.30
CA GLY A 348 18.72 23.32 5.15
C GLY A 348 19.70 22.88 6.25
N THR A 349 19.25 22.20 7.30
CA THR A 349 20.11 21.59 8.32
C THR A 349 20.84 20.37 7.74
N ALA A 350 22.15 20.25 8.01
CA ALA A 350 22.91 19.06 7.62
C ALA A 350 22.47 17.85 8.46
N PHE A 351 22.59 16.64 7.91
CA PHE A 351 22.13 15.43 8.61
C PHE A 351 22.78 15.27 10.00
N ASP A 352 24.09 15.49 10.07
CA ASP A 352 24.87 15.33 11.30
C ASP A 352 24.57 16.40 12.36
N ASP A 353 23.91 17.50 11.98
CA ASP A 353 23.50 18.58 12.89
C ASP A 353 22.09 18.34 13.49
N LEU A 354 21.37 17.31 13.02
CA LEU A 354 20.07 16.94 13.57
C LEU A 354 20.21 16.17 14.89
N PRO A 355 19.23 16.23 15.81
CA PRO A 355 19.23 15.41 17.02
C PRO A 355 19.33 13.91 16.72
N ASP A 356 19.99 13.12 17.58
CA ASP A 356 20.21 11.68 17.37
C ASP A 356 18.91 10.90 17.12
N GLU A 357 17.85 11.21 17.87
CA GLU A 357 16.52 10.60 17.68
C GLU A 357 15.95 10.89 16.30
N ARG A 358 16.17 12.12 15.81
CA ARG A 358 15.73 12.55 14.49
C ARG A 358 16.53 11.88 13.38
N GLN A 359 17.85 11.80 13.53
CA GLN A 359 18.73 11.05 12.62
C GLN A 359 18.28 9.59 12.53
N ARG A 360 17.99 8.96 13.69
CA ARG A 360 17.51 7.58 13.75
C ARG A 360 16.18 7.41 13.02
N TRP A 361 15.19 8.26 13.28
CA TRP A 361 13.91 8.21 12.58
C TRP A 361 14.07 8.35 11.06
N LEU A 362 14.95 9.25 10.61
CA LEU A 362 15.25 9.45 9.19
C LEU A 362 15.96 8.25 8.56
N ILE A 363 16.85 7.57 9.29
CA ILE A 363 17.49 6.32 8.86
C ILE A 363 16.47 5.20 8.77
N ASP A 364 15.69 4.98 9.83
CA ASP A 364 14.70 3.90 9.90
C ASP A 364 13.65 4.05 8.79
N THR A 365 13.13 5.27 8.60
CA THR A 365 12.23 5.61 7.49
C THR A 365 12.96 5.48 6.15
N GLY A 366 14.14 6.08 5.99
CA GLY A 366 14.89 6.11 4.73
C GLY A 366 15.43 4.75 4.26
N SER A 367 15.55 3.79 5.17
CA SER A 367 16.15 2.47 4.93
C SER A 367 15.51 1.70 3.76
N ARG A 368 14.19 1.84 3.57
CA ARG A 368 13.45 1.23 2.46
C ARG A 368 14.00 1.53 1.08
N TYR A 369 14.63 2.69 0.91
CA TYR A 369 15.17 3.09 -0.39
C TYR A 369 16.51 2.44 -0.72
N VAL A 370 17.15 1.80 0.25
CA VAL A 370 18.54 1.35 0.13
C VAL A 370 18.75 -0.12 0.46
N TRP A 371 17.69 -0.88 0.76
CA TRP A 371 17.80 -2.32 1.08
C TRP A 371 18.42 -3.17 -0.03
N THR A 372 18.28 -2.73 -1.28
CA THR A 372 18.81 -3.37 -2.48
C THR A 372 20.15 -2.77 -2.93
N HIS A 373 20.72 -1.83 -2.16
CA HIS A 373 22.05 -1.29 -2.47
C HIS A 373 23.09 -2.37 -2.20
N PRO A 374 23.99 -2.69 -3.17
CA PRO A 374 24.94 -3.80 -3.02
C PRO A 374 25.83 -3.73 -1.77
N GLN A 375 26.17 -2.51 -1.32
CA GLN A 375 26.96 -2.31 -0.10
C GLN A 375 26.17 -2.65 1.17
N VAL A 376 24.89 -2.27 1.21
CA VAL A 376 23.98 -2.56 2.33
C VAL A 376 23.69 -4.06 2.39
N GLU A 377 23.45 -4.70 1.24
CA GLU A 377 23.29 -6.16 1.16
C GLU A 377 24.53 -6.89 1.65
N ALA A 378 25.71 -6.52 1.16
CA ALA A 378 26.96 -7.15 1.58
C ALA A 378 27.25 -6.95 3.08
N ALA A 379 26.89 -5.79 3.66
CA ALA A 379 27.03 -5.56 5.09
C ALA A 379 26.02 -6.38 5.91
N ARG A 380 24.78 -6.51 5.42
CA ARG A 380 23.75 -7.37 6.03
C ARG A 380 24.14 -8.85 6.00
N ASP A 381 24.73 -9.32 4.91
CA ASP A 381 25.19 -10.71 4.80
C ASP A 381 26.32 -11.00 5.79
N ARG A 382 27.29 -10.09 5.93
CA ARG A 382 28.33 -10.20 6.97
C ARG A 382 27.75 -10.22 8.37
N LEU A 383 26.78 -9.33 8.66
CA LEU A 383 26.08 -9.30 9.94
C LEU A 383 25.41 -10.66 10.21
N TYR A 384 24.74 -11.22 9.20
CA TYR A 384 24.07 -12.51 9.32
C TYR A 384 25.06 -13.64 9.58
N ASP A 385 26.15 -13.71 8.82
CA ASP A 385 27.22 -14.70 9.03
C ASP A 385 27.84 -14.62 10.43
N HIS A 386 28.01 -13.40 10.94
CA HIS A 386 28.61 -13.17 12.24
C HIS A 386 27.79 -13.73 13.39
N VAL A 387 26.46 -13.62 13.31
CA VAL A 387 25.53 -14.00 14.39
C VAL A 387 24.79 -15.32 14.16
N ALA A 388 24.86 -15.90 12.95
CA ALA A 388 24.22 -17.17 12.58
C ALA A 388 24.42 -18.33 13.58
N PRO A 389 25.59 -18.50 14.24
CA PRO A 389 25.76 -19.54 15.25
C PRO A 389 24.87 -19.40 16.49
N TYR A 390 24.30 -18.21 16.72
CA TYR A 390 23.52 -17.88 17.93
C TYR A 390 22.07 -17.52 17.63
N ARG A 391 21.74 -17.22 16.37
CA ARG A 391 20.40 -16.80 15.95
C ARG A 391 20.20 -17.06 14.47
N ASP A 392 19.05 -17.67 14.13
CA ASP A 392 18.55 -17.66 12.76
C ASP A 392 18.10 -16.24 12.42
N THR A 393 18.92 -15.54 11.63
CA THR A 393 18.73 -14.11 11.34
C THR A 393 17.53 -13.85 10.46
N GLN A 394 17.34 -14.67 9.42
CA GLN A 394 16.21 -14.55 8.52
C GLN A 394 14.90 -14.82 9.27
N ALA A 395 14.84 -15.91 10.05
CA ALA A 395 13.65 -16.20 10.84
C ALA A 395 13.37 -15.12 11.89
N PHE A 396 14.39 -14.52 12.49
CA PHE A 396 14.22 -13.42 13.45
C PHE A 396 13.61 -12.16 12.82
N VAL A 397 14.14 -11.72 11.68
CA VAL A 397 13.60 -10.55 10.96
C VAL A 397 12.19 -10.83 10.46
N GLN A 398 11.94 -12.02 9.89
CA GLN A 398 10.61 -12.45 9.46
C GLN A 398 9.62 -12.47 10.63
N TRP A 399 10.02 -12.98 11.79
CA TRP A 399 9.17 -12.98 12.99
C TRP A 399 8.80 -11.57 13.44
N ARG A 400 9.75 -10.63 13.46
CA ARG A 400 9.49 -9.22 13.84
C ARG A 400 8.48 -8.56 12.92
N LEU A 401 8.70 -8.67 11.61
CA LEU A 401 7.82 -8.10 10.60
C LEU A 401 6.43 -8.74 10.62
N LYS A 402 6.37 -10.08 10.66
CA LYS A 402 5.10 -10.82 10.74
C LYS A 402 4.29 -10.41 11.96
N THR A 403 4.94 -10.28 13.12
CA THR A 403 4.29 -9.84 14.36
C THR A 403 3.70 -8.44 14.23
N ALA A 404 4.44 -7.50 13.63
CA ALA A 404 3.93 -6.16 13.37
C ALA A 404 2.72 -6.14 12.43
N ILE A 405 2.73 -6.99 11.38
CA ILE A 405 1.61 -7.10 10.44
C ILE A 405 0.38 -7.75 11.11
N LEU A 406 0.59 -8.80 11.91
CA LEU A 406 -0.48 -9.47 12.66
C LEU A 406 -1.18 -8.52 13.65
N HIS A 407 -0.45 -7.56 14.24
CA HIS A 407 -1.07 -6.53 15.07
C HIS A 407 -2.18 -5.78 14.33
N TYR A 408 -1.93 -5.33 13.09
CA TYR A 408 -2.96 -4.70 12.27
C TYR A 408 -4.07 -5.67 11.89
N MET A 409 -3.76 -6.92 11.55
CA MET A 409 -4.80 -7.91 11.20
C MET A 409 -5.76 -8.18 12.37
N HIS A 410 -5.26 -8.22 13.60
CA HIS A 410 -6.10 -8.28 14.80
C HIS A 410 -6.93 -7.02 14.97
N ALA A 411 -6.31 -5.84 14.94
CA ALA A 411 -6.99 -4.56 15.15
C ALA A 411 -8.08 -4.30 14.10
N PHE A 412 -7.86 -4.73 12.87
CA PHE A 412 -8.80 -4.59 11.75
C PHE A 412 -9.85 -5.69 11.66
N ASN A 413 -9.95 -6.54 12.68
CA ASN A 413 -10.93 -7.61 12.78
C ASN A 413 -10.84 -8.62 11.61
N LEU A 414 -9.62 -8.97 11.17
CA LEU A 414 -9.43 -9.83 9.99
C LEU A 414 -9.22 -11.32 10.30
N ILE A 415 -9.07 -11.69 11.57
CA ILE A 415 -8.78 -13.07 11.97
C ILE A 415 -9.92 -14.01 11.52
N ASP A 416 -9.55 -15.07 10.79
CA ASP A 416 -10.45 -16.06 10.18
C ASP A 416 -11.45 -15.47 9.19
N LEU A 417 -11.17 -14.29 8.62
CA LEU A 417 -12.05 -13.69 7.62
C LEU A 417 -12.17 -14.56 6.38
N SER A 418 -11.13 -15.31 5.99
CA SER A 418 -11.19 -16.18 4.81
C SER A 418 -12.23 -17.28 4.98
N ASP A 419 -12.32 -17.94 6.13
CA ASP A 419 -13.35 -18.96 6.38
C ASP A 419 -14.77 -18.37 6.31
N ARG A 420 -14.96 -17.15 6.80
CA ARG A 420 -16.25 -16.44 6.70
C ARG A 420 -16.60 -16.12 5.25
N LEU A 421 -15.60 -15.74 4.45
CA LEU A 421 -15.77 -15.51 3.02
C LEU A 421 -16.16 -16.82 2.31
N GLU A 422 -15.48 -17.94 2.60
CA GLU A 422 -15.82 -19.25 2.03
C GLU A 422 -17.26 -19.66 2.37
N GLY A 423 -17.70 -19.44 3.61
CA GLY A 423 -19.06 -19.73 4.05
C GLY A 423 -20.10 -18.98 3.23
N VAL A 424 -19.95 -17.65 3.11
CA VAL A 424 -20.87 -16.82 2.33
C VAL A 424 -20.85 -17.17 0.85
N LEU A 425 -19.66 -17.42 0.27
CA LEU A 425 -19.52 -17.79 -1.14
C LEU A 425 -20.05 -19.20 -1.47
N SER A 426 -20.21 -20.06 -0.45
CA SER A 426 -20.75 -21.41 -0.60
C SER A 426 -22.26 -21.47 -0.39
N ASP A 427 -22.80 -20.62 0.50
CA ASP A 427 -24.22 -20.56 0.84
C ASP A 427 -25.02 -19.72 -0.18
N ASP A 428 -24.45 -18.59 -0.61
CA ASP A 428 -24.98 -17.81 -1.73
C ASP A 428 -24.42 -18.39 -3.02
N GLY A 429 -25.17 -19.31 -3.65
CA GLY A 429 -24.94 -19.66 -5.04
C GLY A 429 -25.14 -18.42 -5.93
N LEU A 430 -24.11 -17.57 -6.03
CA LEU A 430 -23.98 -16.52 -7.03
C LEU A 430 -24.07 -17.11 -8.44
#